data_AF-A0A7S0HT31-F1
#
_entry.id   AF-A0A7S0HT31-F1
#
_cell.length_a   1.000
_cell.length_b   1.000
_cell.length_c   1.000
_cell.angle_alpha   90.00
_cell.angle_beta   90.00
_cell.angle_gamma   90.00
#
_symmetry.space_group_name_H-M   'P 1'
#
loop_
_entity.id
_entity.type
_entity.pdbx_description
1 polymer ?
#
loop_
_entity_poly.entity_id
_entity_poly.type
_entity_poly.pdbx_seq_one_letter_code
_entity_poly.pdbx_strand_id
1 'polypeptide(L)'
;SQYSGVDFAVVLSNLTRIFLKHAAQYLRLPLFIPKTGHSLQHRAVHVMDAAGAQFYLPYDLTAPLLYFLAHRSSHSAFRRFSFGNVYRARQEGTIREGFETAFDVVCSASATAEQRAIEDAECVRVLLEIMSEFPLEGPGSYIVTISYMDLLDGMLQAVQIPANRRKELHHAILQSSILERGAAGRKKLLQMCKTLEGVERIWEGLNKVWEAQDKGLLAQ
;
A
#
# COMPACT_ATOMS: atom_id res chain seq x y z
N SER A 1 -7.84 7.53 -27.83
CA SER A 1 -8.08 6.21 -27.23
C SER A 1 -6.71 5.66 -26.83
N GLN A 2 -6.34 5.83 -25.57
CA GLN A 2 -4.95 5.76 -25.09
C GLN A 2 -4.55 4.32 -24.73
N TYR A 3 -4.11 3.55 -25.73
CA TYR A 3 -3.31 2.35 -25.50
C TYR A 3 -2.07 2.44 -26.40
N SER A 4 -1.11 3.26 -25.97
CA SER A 4 0.19 3.37 -26.61
C SER A 4 1.01 2.10 -26.33
N GLY A 5 1.12 1.23 -27.34
CA GLY A 5 2.29 0.40 -27.60
C GLY A 5 2.42 -0.96 -26.90
N VAL A 6 1.82 -1.17 -25.71
CA VAL A 6 1.95 -2.45 -24.99
C VAL A 6 0.58 -3.13 -24.88
N ASP A 7 0.49 -4.32 -25.44
CA ASP A 7 -0.72 -5.16 -25.35
C ASP A 7 -0.98 -5.53 -23.89
N PHE A 8 -2.17 -5.18 -23.40
CA PHE A 8 -2.61 -5.48 -22.05
C PHE A 8 -2.54 -6.98 -21.73
N ALA A 9 -2.82 -7.85 -22.72
CA ALA A 9 -2.71 -9.29 -22.55
C ALA A 9 -1.25 -9.73 -22.29
N VAL A 10 -0.28 -9.09 -22.96
CA VAL A 10 1.15 -9.36 -22.77
C VAL A 10 1.59 -8.95 -21.37
N VAL A 11 1.13 -7.78 -20.88
CA VAL A 11 1.42 -7.33 -19.51
C VAL A 11 0.92 -8.35 -18.48
N LEU A 12 -0.33 -8.79 -18.60
CA LEU A 12 -0.89 -9.77 -17.68
C LEU A 12 -0.17 -11.12 -17.73
N SER A 13 0.24 -11.56 -18.93
CA SER A 13 1.00 -12.80 -19.10
C SER A 13 2.37 -12.74 -18.40
N ASN A 14 3.10 -11.64 -18.59
CA ASN A 14 4.40 -11.42 -17.96
C ASN A 14 4.29 -11.30 -16.44
N LEU A 15 3.30 -10.55 -15.93
CA LEU A 15 3.02 -10.47 -14.49
C LEU A 15 2.70 -11.86 -13.91
N THR A 16 1.85 -12.64 -14.59
CA THR A 16 1.51 -14.01 -14.19
C THR A 16 2.76 -14.88 -14.10
N ARG A 17 3.65 -14.81 -15.10
CA ARG A 17 4.92 -15.54 -15.09
C ARG A 17 5.78 -15.19 -13.88
N ILE A 18 5.91 -13.90 -13.55
CA ILE A 18 6.66 -13.45 -12.37
C ILE A 18 6.00 -14.01 -11.10
N PHE A 19 4.69 -13.84 -10.91
CA PHE A 19 4.02 -14.30 -9.70
C PHE A 19 4.09 -15.83 -9.50
N LEU A 20 3.96 -16.60 -10.58
CA LEU A 20 4.09 -18.06 -10.52
C LEU A 20 5.51 -18.50 -10.13
N LYS A 21 6.55 -17.77 -10.57
CA LYS A 21 7.95 -18.03 -10.16
C LYS A 21 8.12 -17.90 -8.65
N HIS A 22 7.37 -17.01 -8.01
CA HIS A 22 7.36 -16.79 -6.55
C HIS A 22 6.32 -17.67 -5.81
N ALA A 23 5.89 -18.78 -6.43
CA ALA A 23 4.93 -19.73 -5.88
C ALA A 23 3.59 -19.11 -5.44
N ALA A 24 3.22 -17.96 -6.01
CA ALA A 24 1.91 -17.37 -5.77
C ALA A 24 0.87 -18.02 -6.67
N GLN A 25 -0.29 -18.33 -6.08
CA GLN A 25 -1.42 -18.89 -6.80
C GLN A 25 -2.38 -17.78 -7.23
N TYR A 26 -3.00 -17.93 -8.41
CA TYR A 26 -4.09 -17.04 -8.80
C TYR A 26 -5.29 -17.27 -7.89
N LEU A 27 -5.71 -16.24 -7.17
CA LEU A 27 -6.86 -16.29 -6.28
C LEU A 27 -7.87 -15.23 -6.68
N ARG A 28 -8.98 -15.68 -7.28
CA ARG A 28 -10.14 -14.82 -7.55
C ARG A 28 -10.99 -14.70 -6.29
N LEU A 29 -11.34 -13.46 -5.96
CA LEU A 29 -12.16 -13.14 -4.79
C LEU A 29 -13.51 -12.53 -5.21
N PRO A 30 -14.55 -12.64 -4.36
CA PRO A 30 -15.85 -12.05 -4.64
C PRO A 30 -15.78 -10.54 -4.84
N LEU A 31 -16.60 -10.04 -5.78
CA LEU A 31 -16.72 -8.61 -6.05
C LEU A 31 -17.55 -7.89 -4.99
N PHE A 32 -18.65 -8.50 -4.54
CA PHE A 32 -19.55 -7.90 -3.57
C PHE A 32 -19.11 -8.29 -2.15
N ILE A 33 -18.68 -7.30 -1.38
CA ILE A 33 -18.32 -7.49 0.03
C ILE A 33 -19.49 -7.03 0.89
N PRO A 34 -20.12 -7.90 1.70
CA PRO A 34 -21.19 -7.50 2.60
C PRO A 34 -20.75 -6.36 3.53
N LYS A 35 -21.68 -5.43 3.76
CA LYS A 35 -21.43 -4.32 4.67
C LYS A 35 -21.43 -4.78 6.13
N THR A 36 -20.24 -4.94 6.69
CA THR A 36 -20.03 -5.01 8.14
C THR A 36 -19.80 -3.59 8.69
N GLY A 37 -20.19 -3.31 9.92
CA GLY A 37 -20.39 -1.95 10.47
C GLY A 37 -19.19 -0.98 10.48
N HIS A 38 -18.02 -1.40 9.99
CA HIS A 38 -16.82 -0.57 9.87
C HIS A 38 -16.43 -0.42 8.39
N SER A 39 -17.00 0.56 7.66
CA SER A 39 -16.42 0.97 6.38
C SER A 39 -15.14 1.77 6.64
N LEU A 40 -13.98 1.16 6.39
CA LEU A 40 -12.68 1.82 6.53
C LEU A 40 -12.41 2.85 5.41
N GLN A 41 -13.25 2.91 4.37
CA GLN A 41 -12.94 3.64 3.14
C GLN A 41 -14.03 4.65 2.77
N HIS A 42 -13.73 5.93 3.02
CA HIS A 42 -14.60 7.09 2.76
C HIS A 42 -15.01 7.29 1.28
N ARG A 43 -14.43 6.51 0.35
CA ARG A 43 -14.66 6.60 -1.11
C ARG A 43 -15.00 5.23 -1.73
N ALA A 44 -15.41 4.25 -0.93
CA ALA A 44 -15.92 2.99 -1.47
C ALA A 44 -17.29 3.19 -2.14
N VAL A 45 -17.58 2.42 -3.18
CA VAL A 45 -18.90 2.43 -3.82
C VAL A 45 -19.84 1.52 -3.04
N HIS A 46 -21.01 2.05 -2.68
CA HIS A 46 -22.07 1.33 -1.99
C HIS A 46 -23.13 0.90 -2.98
N VAL A 47 -23.51 -0.37 -2.92
CA VAL A 47 -24.63 -0.92 -3.70
C VAL A 47 -25.61 -1.58 -2.75
N MET A 48 -26.88 -1.55 -3.12
CA MET A 48 -27.96 -2.18 -2.38
C MET A 48 -28.72 -3.10 -3.33
N ASP A 49 -29.00 -4.32 -2.89
CA ASP A 49 -29.86 -5.21 -3.66
C ASP A 49 -31.35 -4.84 -3.47
N ALA A 50 -32.23 -5.50 -4.23
CA ALA A 50 -33.68 -5.26 -4.14
C ALA A 50 -34.27 -5.63 -2.76
N ALA A 51 -33.58 -6.45 -1.96
CA ALA A 51 -34.01 -6.86 -0.62
C ALA A 51 -33.51 -5.91 0.48
N GLY A 52 -32.72 -4.89 0.13
CA GLY A 52 -32.16 -3.91 1.06
C GLY A 52 -30.80 -4.31 1.66
N ALA A 53 -30.22 -5.43 1.25
CA ALA A 53 -28.88 -5.81 1.69
C ALA A 53 -27.84 -4.90 1.04
N GLN A 54 -26.90 -4.41 1.86
CA GLN A 54 -25.87 -3.47 1.44
C GLN A 54 -24.54 -4.18 1.22
N PHE A 55 -23.88 -3.84 0.11
CA PHE A 55 -22.56 -4.33 -0.25
C PHE A 55 -21.64 -3.17 -0.61
N TYR A 56 -20.34 -3.42 -0.51
CA TYR A 56 -19.30 -2.55 -1.06
C TYR A 56 -18.70 -3.22 -2.29
N LEU A 57 -18.39 -2.41 -3.30
CA LEU A 57 -17.44 -2.79 -4.34
C LEU A 57 -16.01 -2.53 -3.84
N PRO A 58 -15.01 -3.31 -4.28
CA PRO A 58 -13.63 -3.17 -3.84
C PRO A 58 -13.05 -1.81 -4.25
N TYR A 59 -12.63 -1.01 -3.27
CA TYR A 59 -11.84 0.20 -3.51
C TYR A 59 -10.39 -0.13 -3.93
N ASP A 60 -9.90 -1.26 -3.45
CA ASP A 60 -8.62 -1.91 -3.72
C ASP A 60 -8.82 -3.45 -3.66
N LEU A 61 -7.82 -4.20 -4.11
CA LEU A 61 -7.85 -5.67 -4.08
C LEU A 61 -7.47 -6.28 -2.71
N THR A 62 -7.17 -5.45 -1.71
CA THR A 62 -6.88 -5.89 -0.33
C THR A 62 -8.17 -6.15 0.45
N ALA A 63 -9.19 -5.31 0.29
CA ALA A 63 -10.46 -5.47 0.98
C ALA A 63 -11.14 -6.84 0.74
N PRO A 64 -11.25 -7.36 -0.50
CA PRO A 64 -11.75 -8.71 -0.75
C PRO A 64 -10.90 -9.79 -0.07
N LEU A 65 -9.57 -9.61 -0.02
CA LEU A 65 -8.67 -10.59 0.60
C LEU A 65 -8.88 -10.65 2.11
N LEU A 66 -8.96 -9.49 2.76
CA LEU A 66 -9.24 -9.42 4.19
C LEU A 66 -10.60 -10.05 4.54
N TYR A 67 -11.62 -9.77 3.72
CA TYR A 67 -12.92 -10.42 3.89
C TYR A 67 -12.81 -11.94 3.74
N PHE A 68 -12.13 -12.42 2.71
CA PHE A 68 -11.91 -13.85 2.50
C PHE A 68 -11.16 -14.51 3.67
N LEU A 69 -10.09 -13.89 4.15
CA LEU A 69 -9.30 -14.39 5.28
C LEU A 69 -10.12 -14.46 6.57
N ALA A 70 -10.94 -13.44 6.84
CA ALA A 70 -11.80 -13.40 8.02
C ALA A 70 -12.85 -14.53 8.06
N HIS A 71 -13.24 -15.08 6.90
CA HIS A 71 -14.24 -16.14 6.79
C HIS A 71 -13.65 -17.52 6.50
N ARG A 72 -12.32 -17.62 6.41
CA ARG A 72 -11.65 -18.89 6.13
C ARG A 72 -11.42 -19.66 7.42
N SER A 73 -11.72 -20.96 7.42
CA SER A 73 -11.50 -21.84 8.57
C SER A 73 -10.04 -22.17 8.84
N SER A 74 -9.18 -22.08 7.82
CA SER A 74 -7.74 -22.36 7.90
C SER A 74 -6.92 -21.10 7.71
N HIS A 75 -5.93 -20.89 8.57
CA HIS A 75 -5.03 -19.74 8.56
C HIS A 75 -3.60 -20.15 8.15
N SER A 76 -3.49 -21.14 7.26
CA SER A 76 -2.23 -21.55 6.64
C SER A 76 -1.59 -20.39 5.88
N ALA A 77 -0.26 -20.30 5.90
CA ALA A 77 0.47 -19.35 5.08
C ALA A 77 0.29 -19.67 3.59
N PHE A 78 0.15 -18.65 2.74
CA PHE A 78 0.12 -18.79 1.30
C PHE A 78 0.48 -17.47 0.60
N ARG A 79 0.89 -17.57 -0.67
CA ARG A 79 1.08 -16.42 -1.55
C ARG A 79 0.01 -16.43 -2.61
N ARG A 80 -0.55 -15.27 -2.93
CA ARG A 80 -1.57 -15.14 -3.96
C ARG A 80 -1.28 -13.96 -4.86
N PHE A 81 -1.78 -14.04 -6.09
CA PHE A 81 -1.93 -12.88 -6.94
C PHE A 81 -3.35 -12.80 -7.49
N SER A 82 -3.77 -11.59 -7.88
CA SER A 82 -5.05 -11.37 -8.53
C SER A 82 -5.01 -10.17 -9.45
N PHE A 83 -5.82 -10.21 -10.49
CA PHE A 83 -6.12 -9.09 -11.35
C PHE A 83 -7.61 -8.77 -11.24
N GLY A 84 -7.97 -7.51 -11.13
CA GLY A 84 -9.38 -7.15 -10.98
C GLY A 84 -9.66 -5.66 -11.06
N ASN A 85 -10.93 -5.36 -11.28
CA ASN A 85 -11.44 -3.99 -11.32
C ASN A 85 -11.70 -3.50 -9.90
N VAL A 86 -11.38 -2.23 -9.67
CA VAL A 86 -11.62 -1.50 -8.43
C VAL A 86 -12.47 -0.27 -8.70
N TYR A 87 -13.28 0.11 -7.73
CA TYR A 87 -14.35 1.09 -7.88
C TYR A 87 -14.25 2.16 -6.81
N ARG A 88 -14.12 3.42 -7.23
CA ARG A 88 -13.90 4.56 -6.34
C ARG A 88 -14.96 5.62 -6.58
N ALA A 89 -15.71 5.97 -5.55
CA ALA A 89 -16.67 7.05 -5.59
C ALA A 89 -15.93 8.41 -5.68
N ARG A 90 -16.37 9.27 -6.59
CA ARG A 90 -15.99 10.68 -6.64
C ARG A 90 -17.01 11.52 -5.86
N GLN A 91 -16.59 12.71 -5.45
CA GLN A 91 -17.46 13.66 -4.71
C GLN A 91 -18.71 14.06 -5.52
N GLU A 92 -18.67 13.92 -6.84
CA GLU A 92 -19.74 14.27 -7.78
C GLU A 92 -20.71 13.11 -8.07
N GLY A 93 -20.68 12.03 -7.28
CA GLY A 93 -21.57 10.87 -7.46
C GLY A 93 -21.21 9.96 -8.64
N THR A 94 -20.14 10.27 -9.39
CA THR A 94 -19.60 9.40 -10.43
C THR A 94 -18.70 8.32 -9.84
N ILE A 95 -18.66 7.16 -10.52
CA ILE A 95 -17.80 6.04 -10.16
C ILE A 95 -16.60 6.03 -11.10
N ARG A 96 -15.39 6.02 -10.54
CA ARG A 96 -14.17 5.74 -11.29
C ARG A 96 -13.85 4.25 -11.18
N GLU A 97 -13.81 3.59 -12.34
CA GLU A 97 -13.27 2.25 -12.47
C GLU A 97 -11.76 2.31 -12.72
N GLY A 98 -11.02 1.42 -12.09
CA GLY A 98 -9.60 1.19 -12.33
C GLY A 98 -9.31 -0.31 -12.40
N PHE A 99 -8.19 -0.67 -13.02
CA PHE A 99 -7.70 -2.04 -13.04
C PHE A 99 -6.46 -2.14 -12.16
N GLU A 100 -6.43 -3.12 -11.26
CA GLU A 100 -5.31 -3.34 -10.36
C GLU A 100 -4.80 -4.77 -10.44
N THR A 101 -3.53 -4.91 -10.08
CA THR A 101 -2.88 -6.18 -9.81
C THR A 101 -2.48 -6.18 -8.35
N ALA A 102 -2.67 -7.30 -7.66
CA ALA A 102 -2.22 -7.49 -6.30
C ALA A 102 -1.40 -8.77 -6.21
N PHE A 103 -0.33 -8.70 -5.43
CA PHE A 103 0.45 -9.84 -4.96
C PHE A 103 0.51 -9.72 -3.44
N ASP A 104 0.09 -10.76 -2.73
CA ASP A 104 0.04 -10.74 -1.27
C ASP A 104 0.64 -12.02 -0.72
N VAL A 105 1.40 -11.84 0.36
CA VAL A 105 1.91 -12.93 1.19
C VAL A 105 1.14 -12.94 2.50
N VAL A 106 0.39 -14.02 2.72
CA VAL A 106 -0.31 -14.27 3.98
C VAL A 106 0.59 -15.16 4.82
N CYS A 107 1.08 -14.61 5.92
CA CYS A 107 1.90 -15.34 6.88
C CYS A 107 1.04 -16.12 7.88
N SER A 108 1.61 -17.17 8.48
CA SER A 108 1.02 -17.82 9.66
C SER A 108 0.97 -16.83 10.82
N ALA A 109 -0.07 -16.92 11.65
CA ALA A 109 -0.17 -16.16 12.90
C ALA A 109 1.01 -16.45 13.86
N SER A 110 1.62 -17.63 13.75
CA SER A 110 2.78 -18.05 14.54
C SER A 110 4.14 -17.67 13.94
N ALA A 111 4.16 -16.95 12.80
CA ALA A 111 5.43 -16.55 12.18
C ALA A 111 6.25 -15.66 13.11
N THR A 112 7.57 -15.82 13.12
CA THR A 112 8.47 -14.93 13.85
C THR A 112 8.61 -13.59 13.13
N ALA A 113 9.25 -12.61 13.78
CA ALA A 113 9.54 -11.32 13.15
C ALA A 113 10.53 -11.48 11.98
N GLU A 114 11.51 -12.36 12.13
CA GLU A 114 12.50 -12.68 11.09
C GLU A 114 11.83 -13.32 9.87
N GLN A 115 10.89 -14.24 10.10
CA GLN A 115 10.13 -14.86 9.02
C GLN A 115 9.29 -13.82 8.25
N ARG A 116 8.60 -12.91 8.95
CA ARG A 116 7.87 -11.82 8.30
C ARG A 116 8.79 -10.90 7.49
N ALA A 117 9.96 -10.55 8.03
CA ALA A 117 10.92 -9.71 7.32
C ALA A 117 11.44 -10.38 6.03
N ILE A 118 11.61 -11.71 6.02
CA ILE A 118 11.96 -12.46 4.81
C ILE A 118 10.83 -12.38 3.78
N GLU A 119 9.58 -12.49 4.21
CA GLU A 119 8.43 -12.37 3.32
C GLU A 119 8.23 -10.94 2.78
N ASP A 120 8.52 -9.92 3.58
CA ASP A 120 8.54 -8.53 3.12
C ASP A 120 9.64 -8.31 2.07
N ALA A 121 10.83 -8.89 2.27
CA ALA A 121 11.93 -8.83 1.31
C ALA A 121 11.56 -9.52 -0.02
N GLU A 122 10.80 -10.61 0.03
CA GLU A 122 10.28 -11.29 -1.16
C GLU A 122 9.29 -10.39 -1.94
N CYS A 123 8.43 -9.65 -1.25
CA CYS A 123 7.53 -8.70 -1.89
C CYS A 123 8.30 -7.59 -2.63
N VAL A 124 9.39 -7.08 -2.01
CA VAL A 124 10.30 -6.13 -2.66
C VAL A 124 10.97 -6.78 -3.86
N ARG A 125 11.42 -8.04 -3.75
CA ARG A 125 12.03 -8.76 -4.87
C ARG A 125 11.07 -8.89 -6.06
N VAL A 126 9.82 -9.28 -5.82
CA VAL A 126 8.77 -9.36 -6.85
C VAL A 126 8.58 -8.00 -7.52
N LEU A 127 8.49 -6.93 -6.74
CA LEU A 127 8.37 -5.57 -7.27
C LEU A 127 9.55 -5.22 -8.19
N LEU A 128 10.79 -5.50 -7.77
CA LEU A 128 11.98 -5.24 -8.58
C LEU A 128 11.99 -6.06 -9.89
N GLU A 129 11.52 -7.31 -9.86
CA GLU A 129 11.38 -8.12 -11.08
C GLU A 129 10.33 -7.53 -12.03
N ILE A 130 9.20 -7.05 -11.52
CA ILE A 130 8.18 -6.36 -12.32
C ILE A 130 8.77 -5.10 -12.96
N MET A 131 9.46 -4.26 -12.19
CA MET A 131 10.05 -3.03 -12.71
C MET A 131 11.14 -3.30 -13.75
N SER A 132 11.86 -4.42 -13.62
CA SER A 132 12.87 -4.85 -14.62
C SER A 132 12.23 -5.37 -15.91
N GLU A 133 11.07 -6.03 -15.81
CA GLU A 133 10.31 -6.55 -16.96
C GLU A 133 9.64 -5.43 -17.77
N PHE A 134 9.23 -4.35 -17.11
CA PHE A 134 8.54 -3.20 -17.72
C PHE A 134 9.34 -1.91 -17.52
N PRO A 135 10.50 -1.73 -18.17
CA PRO A 135 11.29 -0.51 -18.04
C PRO A 135 10.56 0.65 -18.74
N LEU A 136 9.88 1.50 -17.97
CA LEU A 136 9.07 2.61 -18.50
C LEU A 136 9.94 3.66 -19.22
N GLU A 137 11.14 3.96 -18.71
CA GLU A 137 12.06 4.97 -19.29
C GLU A 137 13.54 4.50 -19.32
N GLY A 138 13.80 3.19 -19.19
CA GLY A 138 15.13 2.58 -19.20
C GLY A 138 15.57 1.98 -17.84
N PRO A 139 16.72 1.29 -17.78
CA PRO A 139 17.22 0.69 -16.54
C PRO A 139 17.50 1.76 -15.47
N GLY A 140 17.00 1.57 -14.25
CA GLY A 140 17.19 2.51 -13.14
C GLY A 140 16.24 3.72 -13.13
N SER A 141 15.17 3.71 -13.92
CA SER A 141 14.19 4.81 -13.98
C SER A 141 13.22 4.89 -12.78
N TYR A 142 13.48 4.16 -11.70
CA TYR A 142 12.57 4.07 -10.56
C TYR A 142 13.31 4.06 -9.23
N ILE A 143 12.66 4.60 -8.19
CA ILE A 143 13.14 4.62 -6.82
C ILE A 143 12.11 3.87 -5.97
N VAL A 144 12.56 2.82 -5.26
CA VAL A 144 11.72 2.12 -4.28
C VAL A 144 12.02 2.68 -2.89
N THR A 145 11.06 3.39 -2.32
CA THR A 145 11.15 3.92 -0.96
C THR A 145 10.51 2.92 0.02
N ILE A 146 11.29 2.46 0.99
CA ILE A 146 10.81 1.59 2.07
C ILE A 146 10.64 2.43 3.35
N SER A 147 9.53 2.21 4.06
CA SER A 147 9.23 2.87 5.33
C SER A 147 8.71 1.84 6.33
N TYR A 148 8.97 2.09 7.63
CA TYR A 148 8.49 1.26 8.73
C TYR A 148 7.68 2.12 9.70
N MET A 149 6.40 1.82 9.84
CA MET A 149 5.45 2.69 10.56
C MET A 149 5.79 2.80 12.05
N ASP A 150 6.22 1.69 12.69
CA ASP A 150 6.54 1.70 14.12
C ASP A 150 7.77 2.56 14.44
N LEU A 151 8.72 2.67 13.50
CA LEU A 151 9.87 3.56 13.66
C LEU A 151 9.42 5.02 13.71
N LEU A 152 8.55 5.41 12.77
CA LEU A 152 7.98 6.76 12.75
C LEU A 152 7.12 7.00 13.99
N ASP A 153 6.33 6.02 14.43
CA ASP A 153 5.57 6.10 15.68
C ASP A 153 6.46 6.27 16.91
N GLY A 154 7.59 5.57 16.96
CA GLY A 154 8.61 5.72 18.01
C GLY A 154 9.23 7.12 18.02
N MET A 155 9.56 7.68 16.86
CA MET A 155 10.04 9.06 16.73
C MET A 155 9.00 10.07 17.23
N LEU A 156 7.73 9.93 16.82
CA LEU A 156 6.64 10.79 17.28
C LEU A 156 6.40 10.65 18.79
N GLN A 157 6.55 9.44 19.33
CA GLN A 157 6.44 9.19 20.77
C GLN A 157 7.57 9.83 21.57
N ALA A 158 8.80 9.83 21.07
CA ALA A 158 9.95 10.47 21.72
C ALA A 158 9.74 11.99 21.90
N VAL A 159 8.95 12.61 21.00
CA VAL A 159 8.57 14.03 21.05
C VAL A 159 7.20 14.23 21.72
N GLN A 160 6.69 13.22 22.43
CA GLN A 160 5.47 13.26 23.22
C GLN A 160 4.19 13.58 22.41
N ILE A 161 4.16 13.21 21.13
CA ILE A 161 2.94 13.33 20.33
C ILE A 161 1.90 12.30 20.81
N PRO A 162 0.67 12.74 21.15
CA PRO A 162 -0.42 11.86 21.56
C PRO A 162 -0.81 10.86 20.46
N ALA A 163 -1.10 9.61 20.83
CA ALA A 163 -1.43 8.53 19.90
C ALA A 163 -2.64 8.85 18.99
N ASN A 164 -3.63 9.57 19.50
CA ASN A 164 -4.81 9.99 18.73
C ASN A 164 -4.50 10.98 17.58
N ARG A 165 -3.34 11.64 17.60
CA ARG A 165 -2.88 12.56 16.54
C ARG A 165 -1.86 11.94 15.59
N ARG A 166 -1.24 10.81 15.95
CA ARG A 166 -0.18 10.19 15.15
C ARG A 166 -0.67 9.74 13.77
N LYS A 167 -1.87 9.14 13.68
CA LYS A 167 -2.45 8.70 12.38
C LYS A 167 -2.54 9.84 11.36
N GLU A 168 -2.90 11.02 11.81
CA GLU A 168 -3.02 12.20 10.94
C GLU A 168 -1.64 12.70 10.46
N LEU A 169 -0.63 12.62 11.33
CA LEU A 169 0.75 12.97 11.00
C LEU A 169 1.40 11.95 10.06
N HIS A 170 1.17 10.65 10.27
CA HIS A 170 1.65 9.59 9.38
C HIS A 170 1.24 9.87 7.93
N HIS A 171 -0.05 10.11 7.70
CA HIS A 171 -0.56 10.41 6.37
C HIS A 171 0.06 11.68 5.78
N ALA A 172 0.23 12.73 6.59
CA ALA A 172 0.82 13.98 6.12
C ALA A 172 2.31 13.86 5.76
N ILE A 173 3.08 13.10 6.56
CA ILE A 173 4.51 12.86 6.31
C ILE A 173 4.68 12.01 5.05
N LEU A 174 3.93 10.92 4.90
CA LEU A 174 3.98 10.04 3.73
C LEU A 174 3.59 10.75 2.42
N GLN A 175 2.55 11.60 2.44
CA GLN A 175 2.19 12.38 1.26
C GLN A 175 3.27 13.39 0.87
N SER A 176 4.00 13.90 1.87
CA SER A 176 5.00 14.94 1.68
C SER A 176 6.34 14.43 1.12
N SER A 177 6.62 13.11 1.21
CA SER A 177 7.81 12.51 0.60
C SER A 177 7.69 12.33 -0.91
N ILE A 178 6.48 12.31 -1.46
CA ILE A 178 6.22 12.02 -2.89
C ILE A 178 6.16 13.31 -3.73
N LEU A 179 5.68 14.42 -3.16
CA LEU A 179 5.30 15.58 -3.96
C LEU A 179 6.20 16.81 -3.81
N GLU A 180 6.89 17.05 -2.68
CA GLU A 180 7.58 18.35 -2.49
C GLU A 180 8.47 18.42 -1.23
N ARG A 181 9.27 17.36 -0.94
CA ARG A 181 10.18 17.31 0.24
C ARG A 181 9.58 17.97 1.49
N GLY A 182 8.36 17.55 1.85
CA GLY A 182 8.00 17.69 3.24
C GLY A 182 7.31 18.97 3.72
N ALA A 183 7.09 20.00 2.91
CA ALA A 183 6.59 21.30 3.41
C ALA A 183 5.24 21.18 4.18
N ALA A 184 4.31 20.39 3.64
CA ALA A 184 3.02 20.12 4.29
C ALA A 184 3.17 19.27 5.57
N GLY A 185 4.04 18.26 5.54
CA GLY A 185 4.33 17.40 6.69
C GLY A 185 4.98 18.18 7.84
N ARG A 186 5.99 19.02 7.53
CA ARG A 186 6.66 19.91 8.49
C ARG A 186 5.70 20.92 9.08
N LYS A 187 4.87 21.56 8.26
CA LYS A 187 3.85 22.51 8.74
C LYS A 187 2.90 21.85 9.73
N LYS A 188 2.50 20.61 9.46
CA LYS A 188 1.61 19.85 10.34
C LYS A 188 2.30 19.38 11.62
N LEU A 189 3.57 19.01 11.55
CA LEU A 189 4.41 18.76 12.72
C LEU A 189 4.53 20.01 13.60
N LEU A 190 4.79 21.18 13.02
CA LEU A 190 4.86 22.46 13.75
C LEU A 190 3.54 22.82 14.47
N GLN A 191 2.39 22.46 13.88
CA GLN A 191 1.09 22.70 14.50
C GLN A 191 0.79 21.75 15.67
N MET A 192 1.38 20.55 15.68
CA MET A 192 1.03 19.49 16.62
C MET A 192 2.08 19.23 17.70
N CYS A 193 3.35 19.51 17.43
CA CYS A 193 4.42 19.45 18.41
C CYS A 193 4.35 20.64 19.36
N LYS A 194 4.63 20.40 20.64
CA LYS A 194 4.69 21.45 21.67
C LYS A 194 6.00 22.24 21.64
N THR A 195 7.06 21.67 21.07
CA THR A 195 8.40 22.26 21.05
C THR A 195 8.98 22.30 19.64
N LEU A 196 9.60 23.43 19.27
CA LEU A 196 10.33 23.59 18.01
C LEU A 196 11.51 22.63 17.90
N GLU A 197 12.24 22.42 19.00
CA GLU A 197 13.36 21.47 19.06
C GLU A 197 12.93 20.05 18.69
N GLY A 198 11.76 19.62 19.16
CA GLY A 198 11.22 18.30 18.83
C GLY A 198 10.91 18.13 17.36
N VAL A 199 10.39 19.18 16.71
CA VAL A 199 10.12 19.19 15.27
C VAL A 199 11.42 19.10 14.49
N GLU A 200 12.41 19.92 14.83
CA GLU A 200 13.70 19.93 14.14
C GLU A 200 14.42 18.58 14.27
N ARG A 201 14.37 17.93 15.43
CA ARG A 201 14.96 16.59 15.61
C ARG A 201 14.29 15.52 14.74
N ILE A 202 12.96 15.53 14.63
CA ILE A 202 12.23 14.64 13.71
C ILE A 202 12.61 14.98 12.26
N TRP A 203 12.65 16.26 11.93
CA TRP A 203 12.93 16.74 10.57
C TRP A 203 14.34 16.38 10.11
N GLU A 204 15.33 16.56 10.97
CA GLU A 204 16.71 16.18 10.72
C GLU A 204 16.84 14.66 10.52
N GLY A 205 16.14 13.87 11.34
CA GLY A 205 16.07 12.42 11.17
C GLY A 205 15.50 12.01 9.81
N LEU A 206 14.38 12.60 9.40
CA LEU A 206 13.75 12.34 8.11
C LEU A 206 14.64 12.79 6.94
N ASN A 207 15.26 13.97 7.02
CA ASN A 207 16.16 14.46 5.99
C ASN A 207 17.38 13.55 5.80
N LYS A 208 17.98 13.05 6.89
CA LYS A 208 19.10 12.08 6.79
C LYS A 208 18.69 10.82 6.05
N VAL A 209 17.48 10.31 6.29
CA VAL A 209 16.94 9.14 5.58
C VAL A 209 16.72 9.44 4.11
N TRP A 210 16.11 10.59 3.79
CA TRP A 210 15.88 11.00 2.40
C TRP A 210 17.18 11.26 1.64
N GLU A 211 18.17 11.92 2.26
CA GLU A 211 19.48 12.13 1.65
C GLU A 211 20.24 10.82 1.41
N ALA A 212 20.09 9.83 2.30
CA ALA A 212 20.67 8.49 2.09
C ALA A 212 19.99 7.75 0.93
N GLN A 213 18.67 7.93 0.77
CA GLN A 213 17.90 7.39 -0.36
C GLN A 213 18.30 8.06 -1.69
N ASP A 214 18.42 9.38 -1.73
CA ASP A 214 18.81 10.15 -2.93
C ASP A 214 20.24 9.80 -3.40
N LYS A 215 21.14 9.44 -2.48
CA LYS A 215 22.53 9.04 -2.80
C LYS A 215 22.66 7.60 -3.28
N GLY A 216 21.58 6.82 -3.36
CA GLY A 216 21.61 5.41 -3.79
C GLY A 216 22.39 4.48 -2.84
N LEU A 217 22.74 4.96 -1.63
CA LEU A 217 23.57 4.23 -0.66
C LEU A 217 22.86 3.02 -0.03
N LEU A 218 21.55 2.89 -0.22
CA LEU A 218 20.76 1.74 0.25
C LEU A 218 20.60 0.63 -0.81
N ALA A 219 21.12 0.84 -2.03
CA ALA A 219 21.04 -0.11 -3.14
C ALA A 219 22.38 -0.80 -3.47
N GLN A 220 23.42 -0.61 -2.64
CA GLN A 220 24.72 -1.31 -2.74
C GLN A 220 24.83 -2.45 -1.73
#